data_AF-A0A173XID0-F1
#
_entry.id   AF-A0A173XID0-F1
#
_cell.length_a   1.000
_cell.length_b   1.000
_cell.length_c   1.000
_cell.angle_alpha   90.00
_cell.angle_beta   90.00
_cell.angle_gamma   90.00
#
_symmetry.space_group_name_H-M   'P 1'
#
loop_
_entity.id
_entity.type
_entity.pdbx_description
1 polymer ?
#
loop_
_entity_poly.entity_id
_entity_poly.type
_entity_poly.pdbx_seq_one_letter_code
_entity_poly.pdbx_strand_id
1 'polypeptide(L)' 'MEISELINLIANVGFPVAISAYLLIRLEKQILTLTFSINKLNTIISTKLGVVIDNE' A
#
# COMPACT_ATOMS: atom_id res chain seq x y z
N MET A 1 -17.90 -9.58 -33.09
CA MET A 1 -16.68 -9.72 -32.28
C MET A 1 -16.52 -11.21 -32.01
N GLU A 2 -15.47 -11.82 -32.55
CA GLU A 2 -15.25 -13.25 -32.34
C GLU A 2 -14.78 -13.49 -30.89
N ILE A 3 -15.14 -14.64 -30.31
CA ILE A 3 -14.74 -14.99 -28.93
C ILE A 3 -13.21 -14.92 -28.75
N SER A 4 -12.45 -15.22 -29.80
CA SER A 4 -10.99 -15.10 -29.85
C SER A 4 -10.47 -13.69 -29.55
N GLU A 5 -11.14 -12.66 -30.08
CA GLU A 5 -10.78 -11.25 -29.86
C GLU A 5 -11.00 -10.84 -28.40
N LEU A 6 -12.11 -11.30 -27.80
CA LEU A 6 -12.41 -11.09 -26.39
C LEU A 6 -11.37 -11.75 -25.49
N ILE A 7 -10.97 -12.99 -25.81
CA ILE A 7 -9.93 -13.72 -25.07
C ILE A 7 -8.59 -12.98 -25.17
N ASN A 8 -8.21 -12.49 -26.36
CA ASN A 8 -6.98 -11.73 -26.55
C ASN A 8 -6.99 -10.41 -25.78
N LEU A 9 -8.12 -9.71 -25.74
CA LEU A 9 -8.25 -8.49 -24.95
C LEU A 9 -8.05 -8.76 -23.46
N ILE A 10 -8.75 -9.78 -22.92
CA ILE A 10 -8.63 -10.19 -21.52
C ILE A 10 -7.20 -10.64 -21.21
N ALA A 11 -6.53 -11.37 -22.10
CA ALA A 11 -5.15 -11.80 -21.90
C ALA A 11 -4.18 -10.60 -21.84
N ASN A 12 -4.36 -9.62 -22.74
CA ASN A 12 -3.49 -8.45 -22.83
C ASN A 12 -3.68 -7.45 -21.68
N VAL A 13 -4.89 -7.33 -21.12
CA VAL A 13 -5.17 -6.43 -19.98
C VAL A 13 -5.11 -7.15 -18.63
N GLY A 14 -5.42 -8.44 -18.60
CA GLY A 14 -5.52 -9.23 -17.37
C GLY A 14 -4.18 -9.38 -16.66
N PHE A 15 -3.08 -9.54 -17.41
CA PHE A 15 -1.74 -9.62 -16.81
C PHE A 15 -1.29 -8.31 -16.17
N PRO A 16 -1.32 -7.14 -16.86
CA PRO A 16 -1.06 -5.85 -16.22
C PRO A 16 -1.97 -5.57 -15.02
N VAL A 17 -3.27 -5.89 -15.13
CA VAL A 17 -4.24 -5.68 -14.03
C VAL A 17 -3.90 -6.52 -12.80
N ALA A 18 -3.56 -7.80 -12.98
CA ALA A 18 -3.16 -8.68 -11.89
C ALA A 18 -1.89 -8.16 -11.19
N ILE A 19 -0.91 -7.69 -11.96
CA ILE A 19 0.30 -7.07 -11.42
C ILE A 19 -0.04 -5.80 -10.64
N SER A 20 -0.83 -4.90 -11.22
CA SER A 20 -1.26 -3.67 -10.56
C SER A 20 -1.99 -3.96 -9.25
N ALA A 21 -2.91 -4.93 -9.24
CA ALA A 21 -3.62 -5.34 -8.03
C ALA A 21 -2.65 -5.87 -6.96
N TYR A 22 -1.71 -6.74 -7.34
CA TYR A 22 -0.68 -7.23 -6.43
C TYR A 22 0.19 -6.09 -5.86
N LEU A 23 0.60 -5.15 -6.71
CA LEU A 23 1.41 -4.00 -6.30
C LEU A 23 0.67 -3.09 -5.34
N LEU A 24 -0.63 -2.83 -5.58
CA LEU A 24 -1.47 -2.02 -4.68
C LEU A 24 -1.58 -2.66 -3.30
N ILE A 25 -1.87 -3.96 -3.24
CA ILE A 25 -1.94 -4.72 -1.98
C ILE A 25 -0.58 -4.70 -1.25
N ARG A 26 0.51 -4.86 -1.99
CA ARG A 26 1.86 -4.80 -1.41
C ARG A 26 2.18 -3.40 -0.87
N LEU A 27 1.79 -2.35 -1.60
CA LEU A 27 2.06 -0.96 -1.26
C LEU A 27 1.27 -0.53 -0.01
N GLU A 28 0.01 -0.94 0.12
CA GLU A 28 -0.79 -0.73 1.33
C GLU A 28 -0.06 -1.24 2.59
N LYS A 29 0.49 -2.46 2.54
CA LYS A 29 1.25 -3.03 3.66
C LYS A 29 2.49 -2.19 4.02
N GLN A 30 3.17 -1.62 3.03
CA GLN A 30 4.35 -0.78 3.27
C GLN A 30 3.95 0.55 3.90
N ILE A 31 2.85 1.18 3.44
CA ILE A 31 2.33 2.41 4.04
C ILE A 31 1.96 2.18 5.50
N LEU A 32 1.21 1.10 5.81
CA LEU A 32 0.84 0.77 7.18
C LEU A 32 2.07 0.55 8.08
N THR A 33 3.09 -0.13 7.57
CA THR A 33 4.36 -0.35 8.29
C THR A 33 5.08 0.97 8.56
N LEU A 34 5.06 1.90 7.61
CA LEU A 34 5.65 3.23 7.76
C LEU A 34 4.88 4.05 8.81
N THR A 35 3.54 4.05 8.76
CA THR A 35 2.70 4.68 9.78
C THR A 35 3.00 4.15 11.18
N PHE A 36 3.11 2.84 11.34
CA PHE A 36 3.49 2.24 12.63
C PHE A 36 4.88 2.69 13.09
N SER A 37 5.85 2.74 12.18
CA SER A 37 7.22 3.15 12.49
C SER A 37 7.28 4.62 12.93
N ILE A 38 6.53 5.51 12.28
CA ILE A 38 6.42 6.92 12.64
C ILE A 38 5.76 7.06 14.02
N ASN A 39 4.63 6.39 14.26
CA ASN A 39 3.97 6.43 15.57
C ASN A 39 4.88 5.92 16.69
N LYS A 40 5.60 4.83 16.45
CA LYS A 40 6.58 4.31 17.40
C LYS A 40 7.69 5.33 17.69
N LEU A 41 8.19 6.02 16.66
CA LEU A 41 9.19 7.07 16.82
C LEU A 41 8.63 8.23 17.65
N ASN A 42 7.43 8.71 17.35
CA ASN A 42 6.76 9.78 18.11
C ASN A 42 6.60 9.40 19.58
N THR A 43 6.21 8.16 19.88
CA THR A 43 6.12 7.66 21.27
C THR A 43 7.48 7.67 21.96
N ILE A 44 8.55 7.20 21.29
CA ILE A 44 9.91 7.19 21.85
C ILE A 44 10.38 8.62 22.16
N ILE A 45 10.15 9.57 21.25
CA ILE A 45 10.53 10.98 21.42
C ILE A 45 9.72 11.58 22.57
N SER A 46 8.40 11.40 22.58
CA SER A 46 7.51 11.90 23.64
C SER A 46 7.95 11.40 25.02
N THR A 47 8.26 10.10 25.11
CA THR A 47 8.70 9.45 26.35
C THR A 47 10.06 10.00 26.81
N LYS A 48 11.00 10.22 25.87
CA LYS A 48 12.33 10.78 26.20
C LYS A 48 12.29 12.24 26.61
N LEU A 49 11.37 13.03 26.05
CA LEU A 49 11.24 14.46 26.34
C LEU A 49 10.32 14.75 27.53
N GLY A 50 9.52 13.78 27.98
CA GLY A 50 8.51 14.00 29.02
C GLY A 50 7.36 14.90 28.55
N VAL A 51 7.15 15.00 27.24
CA VAL A 51 6.13 15.83 26.60
C VAL A 51 5.29 14.93 25.69
N VAL A 52 3.97 15.07 25.74
CA VAL A 52 3.08 14.39 24.79
C VAL A 52 3.15 15.15 23.46
N ILE A 53 3.55 14.47 22.38
CA ILE A 53 3.49 15.02 21.03
C ILE A 53 2.10 14.71 20.48
N ASP A 54 1.23 15.72 20.48
CA ASP A 54 -0.10 15.63 19.91
C ASP A 54 -0.02 15.75 18.38
N ASN A 55 -0.48 14.72 17.67
CA ASN A 55 -0.64 14.74 16.22
C ASN A 55 -2.09 15.17 15.93
N GLU A 56 -2.38 16.48 15.86
CA GLU A 56 -3.63 16.97 15.23
C GLU A 56 -3.70 16.59 13.75
#